data_AF-A0A3N0W2G8-F1
#
_entry.id   AF-A0A3N0W2G8-F1
#
_cell.length_a   1.000
_cell.length_b   1.000
_cell.length_c   1.000
_cell.angle_alpha   90.00
_cell.angle_beta   90.00
_cell.angle_gamma   90.00
#
_symmetry.space_group_name_H-M   'P 1'
#
loop_
_entity.id
_entity.type
_entity.pdbx_description
1 polymer ?
#
loop_
_entity_poly.entity_id
_entity_poly.type
_entity_poly.pdbx_seq_one_letter_code
_entity_poly.pdbx_strand_id
1 'polypeptide(L)'
;MKKFKRKLNIENAELFKLEYYDGGSELKSKEFKTYKAMEQFHSRQNDFMYLDCNRYAFINDDWHLFIKLRSPIVFQQDLDFINKTFNEVVEVKNLQNTKNEELNHQKK
;
A
#
# COMPACT_ATOMS: atom_id res chain seq x y z
N MET A 1 -9.69 18.84 -13.92
CA MET A 1 -9.47 17.39 -13.73
C MET A 1 -8.13 17.18 -13.07
N LYS A 2 -8.10 16.58 -11.88
CA LYS A 2 -6.82 16.16 -11.29
C LYS A 2 -6.24 15.06 -12.18
N LYS A 3 -4.94 15.13 -12.43
CA LYS A 3 -4.21 14.16 -13.25
C LYS A 3 -3.32 13.33 -12.33
N PHE A 4 -3.00 12.11 -12.74
CA PHE A 4 -1.95 11.34 -12.05
C PHE A 4 -0.66 12.15 -12.04
N LYS A 5 -0.03 12.24 -10.87
CA LYS A 5 1.20 13.03 -10.66
C LYS A 5 2.34 12.55 -11.57
N ARG A 6 2.45 11.23 -11.78
CA ARG A 6 3.40 10.59 -12.71
C ARG A 6 2.99 9.14 -12.97
N LYS A 7 3.20 8.64 -14.20
CA LYS A 7 3.17 7.20 -14.49
C LYS A 7 4.60 6.66 -14.32
N LEU A 8 4.74 5.55 -13.60
CA LEU A 8 6.04 4.91 -13.38
C LEU A 8 6.20 3.74 -14.35
N ASN A 9 7.32 3.68 -15.06
CA ASN A 9 7.68 2.49 -15.81
C ASN A 9 8.46 1.53 -14.90
N ILE A 10 7.77 0.52 -14.38
CA ILE A 10 8.34 -0.45 -13.45
C ILE A 10 9.22 -1.50 -14.12
N GLU A 11 9.22 -1.60 -15.45
CA GLU A 11 10.07 -2.55 -16.18
C GLU A 11 11.56 -2.19 -16.08
N ASN A 12 11.85 -0.91 -15.88
CA ASN A 12 13.21 -0.39 -15.69
C ASN A 12 13.69 -0.49 -14.24
N ALA A 13 12.90 -1.06 -13.33
CA ALA A 13 13.27 -1.14 -11.93
C ALA A 13 14.24 -2.29 -11.68
N GLU A 14 15.32 -2.01 -10.94
CA GLU A 14 16.33 -3.01 -10.59
C GLU A 14 15.91 -3.85 -9.37
N LEU A 15 15.20 -3.22 -8.44
CA LEU A 15 14.71 -3.82 -7.21
C LEU A 15 13.28 -3.36 -6.90
N PHE A 16 12.60 -4.19 -6.12
CA PHE A 16 11.26 -3.92 -5.61
C PHE A 16 11.24 -4.12 -4.11
N LYS A 17 10.52 -3.28 -3.38
CA LYS A 17 10.35 -3.38 -1.92
C LYS A 17 8.87 -3.40 -1.58
N LEU A 18 8.49 -4.30 -0.67
CA LEU A 18 7.14 -4.40 -0.12
C LEU A 18 7.20 -4.14 1.38
N GLU A 19 6.40 -3.21 1.87
CA GLU A 19 6.19 -2.96 3.29
C GLU A 19 4.80 -3.45 3.71
N TYR A 20 4.74 -4.27 4.76
CA TYR A 20 3.53 -4.96 5.18
C TYR A 20 3.50 -5.23 6.68
N TYR A 21 2.31 -5.48 7.22
CA TYR A 21 2.10 -6.06 8.56
C TYR A 21 1.66 -7.52 8.42
N ASP A 22 1.98 -8.35 9.41
CA ASP A 22 1.59 -9.75 9.50
C ASP A 22 0.98 -10.09 10.87
N GLY A 23 0.09 -9.22 11.35
CA GLY A 23 -0.59 -9.40 12.65
C GLY A 23 0.09 -8.76 13.86
N GLY A 24 1.32 -8.27 13.70
CA GLY A 24 1.98 -7.41 14.67
C GLY A 24 1.74 -5.92 14.46
N SER A 25 2.22 -5.11 15.41
CA SER A 25 2.31 -3.64 15.29
C SER A 25 3.58 -3.18 14.57
N GLU A 26 4.45 -4.09 14.15
CA GLU A 26 5.72 -3.79 13.49
C GLU A 26 5.59 -3.83 11.97
N LEU A 27 6.03 -2.74 11.34
CA LEU A 27 6.11 -2.65 9.88
C LEU A 27 7.28 -3.52 9.40
N LYS A 28 6.97 -4.57 8.66
CA LYS A 28 7.98 -5.44 8.03
C LYS A 28 8.25 -4.96 6.62
N SER A 29 9.48 -5.12 6.16
CA SER A 29 9.87 -4.80 4.78
C SER A 29 10.65 -5.93 4.14
N LYS A 30 10.38 -6.20 2.86
CA LYS A 30 11.09 -7.21 2.08
C LYS A 30 11.42 -6.71 0.68
N GLU A 31 12.63 -6.99 0.24
CA GLU A 31 13.12 -6.64 -1.10
C GLU A 31 13.11 -7.85 -2.05
N PHE A 32 12.91 -7.56 -3.33
CA PHE A 32 12.74 -8.52 -4.40
C PHE A 32 13.46 -8.05 -5.66
N LYS A 33 14.07 -8.97 -6.40
CA LYS A 33 14.72 -8.68 -7.69
C LYS A 33 13.74 -8.46 -8.85
N THR A 34 12.49 -8.91 -8.70
CA THR A 34 11.48 -8.78 -9.77
C THR A 34 10.11 -8.48 -9.17
N TYR A 35 9.30 -7.73 -9.92
CA TYR A 35 7.92 -7.46 -9.57
C TYR A 35 7.11 -8.75 -9.40
N LYS A 36 7.33 -9.74 -10.26
CA LYS A 36 6.64 -11.04 -10.20
C LYS A 36 6.90 -11.77 -8.89
N ALA A 37 8.13 -11.76 -8.38
CA ALA A 37 8.46 -12.41 -7.12
C ALA A 37 7.77 -11.71 -5.93
N MET A 38 7.69 -10.37 -5.96
CA MET A 38 6.94 -9.60 -4.97
C MET A 38 5.45 -9.95 -4.99
N GLU A 39 4.83 -10.00 -6.17
CA GLU A 39 3.42 -10.36 -6.33
C GLU A 39 3.13 -11.79 -5.85
N GLN A 40 4.00 -12.75 -6.16
CA GLN A 40 3.86 -14.12 -5.69
C GLN A 40 4.00 -14.23 -4.17
N PHE A 41 4.90 -13.45 -3.57
CA PHE A 41 5.01 -13.37 -2.12
C PHE A 41 3.73 -12.83 -1.50
N HIS A 42 3.22 -11.71 -2.02
CA HIS A 42 1.98 -11.08 -1.58
C HIS A 42 0.78 -12.02 -1.74
N SER A 43 0.63 -12.69 -2.89
CA SER A 43 -0.50 -13.59 -3.15
C SER A 43 -0.51 -14.85 -2.30
N ARG A 44 0.62 -15.20 -1.68
CA ARG A 44 0.73 -16.35 -0.76
C ARG A 44 0.36 -15.99 0.68
N GLN A 45 0.21 -14.70 0.98
CA GLN A 45 -0.20 -14.25 2.31
C GLN A 45 -1.70 -14.50 2.45
N ASN A 46 -2.03 -15.52 3.24
CA ASN A 46 -3.41 -15.91 3.53
C ASN A 46 -3.82 -15.52 4.96
N ASP A 47 -2.90 -14.90 5.72
CA ASP A 47 -3.20 -14.45 7.07
C ASP A 47 -4.22 -13.31 7.02
N PHE A 48 -5.27 -13.40 7.82
CA PHE A 48 -6.30 -12.37 7.90
C PHE A 48 -5.73 -11.02 8.34
N MET A 49 -4.70 -11.03 9.18
CA MET A 49 -4.07 -9.81 9.67
C MET A 49 -2.96 -9.27 8.76
N TYR A 50 -2.74 -9.92 7.61
CA TYR A 50 -1.78 -9.42 6.65
C TYR A 50 -2.30 -8.15 5.97
N LEU A 51 -1.51 -7.08 6.04
CA LEU A 51 -1.83 -5.80 5.41
C LEU A 51 -0.66 -5.32 4.54
N ASP A 52 -0.88 -5.31 3.24
CA ASP A 52 0.01 -4.66 2.27
C ASP A 52 -0.15 -3.15 2.34
N CYS A 53 0.93 -2.45 2.73
CA CYS A 53 0.90 -1.02 2.98
C CYS A 53 1.50 -0.22 1.82
N ASN A 54 2.80 -0.43 1.55
CA ASN A 54 3.54 0.37 0.58
C ASN A 54 4.35 -0.54 -0.35
N ARG A 55 4.42 -0.13 -1.62
CA ARG A 55 5.16 -0.83 -2.67
C ARG A 55 6.11 0.12 -3.38
N TYR A 56 7.38 -0.22 -3.44
CA TYR A 56 8.41 0.62 -4.06
C TYR A 56 9.13 -0.09 -5.18
N ALA A 57 9.53 0.67 -6.18
CA ALA A 57 10.39 0.25 -7.27
C ALA A 57 11.65 1.13 -7.26
N PHE A 58 12.82 0.50 -7.32
CA PHE A 58 14.11 1.19 -7.38
C PHE A 58 14.47 1.45 -8.84
N ILE A 59 14.48 2.71 -9.25
CA ILE A 59 14.72 3.13 -10.64
C ILE A 59 15.65 4.35 -10.60
N ASN A 60 16.71 4.35 -11.41
CA ASN A 60 17.67 5.47 -11.49
C ASN A 60 18.21 5.89 -10.11
N ASP A 61 18.67 4.92 -9.32
CA ASP A 61 19.22 5.10 -7.97
C ASP A 61 18.23 5.63 -6.90
N ASP A 62 16.93 5.71 -7.21
CA ASP A 62 15.91 6.21 -6.30
C ASP A 62 14.75 5.22 -6.09
N TRP A 63 14.21 5.18 -4.85
CA TRP A 63 13.01 4.42 -4.52
C TRP A 63 11.74 5.22 -4.85
N HIS A 64 10.90 4.67 -5.71
CA HIS A 64 9.62 5.25 -6.10
C HIS A 64 8.45 4.42 -5.58
N LEU A 65 7.61 5.04 -4.74
CA LEU A 65 6.33 4.47 -4.31
C LEU A 65 5.40 4.34 -5.53
N PHE A 66 4.75 3.20 -5.67
CA PHE A 66 3.77 2.95 -6.73
C PHE A 66 2.58 2.13 -6.23
N ILE A 67 1.48 2.21 -6.95
CA ILE A 67 0.31 1.35 -6.72
C ILE A 67 -0.05 0.61 -8.01
N LYS A 68 -0.53 -0.62 -7.85
CA LYS A 68 -1.12 -1.37 -8.95
C LYS A 68 -2.58 -0.97 -9.10
N LEU A 69 -2.93 -0.35 -10.22
CA LEU A 69 -4.33 -0.10 -10.55
C LEU A 69 -4.99 -1.40 -11.00
N ARG A 70 -6.18 -1.71 -10.44
CA ARG A 70 -6.98 -2.88 -10.86
C ARG A 70 -7.70 -2.66 -12.20
N SER A 71 -7.94 -1.40 -12.56
CA SER A 71 -8.65 -1.00 -13.76
C SER A 71 -7.86 0.09 -14.52
N PRO A 72 -7.86 0.06 -15.86
CA PRO A 72 -7.29 1.15 -16.67
C PRO A 72 -8.14 2.43 -16.60
N ILE A 73 -9.40 2.31 -16.21
CA ILE A 73 -10.32 3.43 -15.99
C ILE A 73 -10.34 3.72 -14.49
N VAL A 74 -10.03 4.96 -14.13
CA VAL A 74 -10.05 5.44 -12.73
C VAL A 74 -11.02 6.59 -12.65
N PHE A 75 -12.02 6.49 -11.77
CA PHE A 75 -12.98 7.55 -11.55
C PHE A 75 -12.34 8.68 -10.75
N GLN A 76 -12.89 9.89 -10.86
CA GLN A 76 -12.33 11.07 -10.21
C GLN A 76 -12.26 10.93 -8.67
N GLN A 77 -13.22 10.22 -8.07
CA GLN A 77 -13.23 9.92 -6.62
C GLN A 77 -12.07 9.00 -6.22
N ASP A 78 -11.84 7.93 -6.98
CA ASP A 78 -10.70 7.02 -6.77
C ASP A 78 -9.37 7.75 -6.92
N LEU A 79 -9.29 8.66 -7.90
CA LEU A 79 -8.09 9.45 -8.16
C LEU A 79 -7.75 10.38 -6.99
N ASP A 80 -8.76 10.90 -6.30
CA ASP A 80 -8.58 11.74 -5.11
C ASP A 80 -8.12 10.92 -3.92
N PHE A 81 -8.71 9.74 -3.72
CA PHE A 81 -8.28 8.78 -2.69
C PHE A 81 -6.83 8.36 -2.90
N ILE A 82 -6.48 7.95 -4.12
CA ILE A 82 -5.11 7.55 -4.50
C ILE A 82 -4.14 8.68 -4.18
N ASN A 83 -4.40 9.89 -4.66
CA ASN A 83 -3.50 11.01 -4.40
C ASN A 83 -3.37 11.35 -2.91
N LYS A 84 -4.42 11.13 -2.11
CA LYS A 84 -4.37 11.29 -0.66
C LYS A 84 -3.42 10.26 -0.04
N THR A 85 -3.52 8.98 -0.42
CA THR A 85 -2.65 7.88 0.05
C THR A 85 -1.16 8.12 -0.24
N PHE A 86 -0.83 8.78 -1.36
CA PHE A 86 0.57 9.10 -1.70
C PHE A 86 1.13 10.33 -0.97
N ASN A 87 0.26 11.27 -0.55
CA ASN A 87 0.69 12.49 0.13
C ASN A 87 0.66 12.34 1.66
N GLU A 88 -0.25 11.49 2.18
CA GLU A 88 -0.25 11.05 3.57
C GLU A 88 0.63 9.79 3.63
N VAL A 89 1.91 9.95 3.99
CA VAL A 89 2.71 8.80 4.43
C VAL A 89 1.90 8.15 5.53
N VAL A 90 1.40 6.94 5.30
CA VAL A 90 0.55 6.24 6.26
C VAL A 90 1.40 5.95 7.49
N GLU A 91 1.42 6.88 8.45
CA GLU A 91 1.85 6.63 9.81
C GLU A 91 0.80 5.71 10.43
N VAL A 92 1.02 4.40 10.31
CA VAL A 92 0.09 3.34 10.73
C VAL A 92 -0.28 3.43 12.22
N LYS A 93 0.44 4.23 13.00
CA LYS A 93 0.10 4.60 14.38
C LYS A 93 -1.36 5.05 14.58
N ASN A 94 -2.05 5.53 13.53
CA ASN A 94 -3.40 6.07 13.65
C ASN A 94 -4.54 5.20 13.07
N LEU A 95 -4.28 4.02 12.48
CA LEU A 95 -5.37 3.17 11.93
C LEU A 95 -6.28 2.58 13.02
N GLN A 96 -5.79 2.43 14.25
CA GLN A 96 -6.57 1.94 15.41
C GLN A 96 -7.22 3.06 16.25
N ASN A 97 -7.08 4.34 15.89
CA ASN A 97 -7.66 5.44 16.67
C ASN A 97 -9.15 5.68 16.40
N THR A 98 -9.81 4.80 15.64
CA THR A 98 -11.27 4.73 15.61
C THR A 98 -11.72 4.09 16.92
N LYS A 99 -12.24 4.90 17.85
CA LYS A 99 -12.92 4.41 19.06
C LYS A 99 -13.86 3.28 18.64
N ASN A 100 -13.63 2.07 19.16
CA ASN A 100 -14.57 0.95 19.01
C ASN A 100 -15.97 1.46 19.40
N GLU A 101 -16.94 1.34 18.50
CA GLU A 101 -18.36 1.65 18.77
C GLU A 101 -19.02 0.64 19.74
N GLU A 102 -18.23 -0.14 20.49
CA GLU A 102 -18.73 -1.18 21.40
C GLU A 102 -19.32 -0.64 22.71
N LEU A 103 -19.12 0.64 23.04
CA LEU A 103 -19.61 1.22 24.30
C LEU A 103 -21.14 1.45 24.36
N ASN A 104 -21.87 1.33 23.24
CA ASN A 104 -23.30 1.67 23.21
C ASN A 104 -24.26 0.49 23.45
N HIS A 105 -23.80 -0.76 23.55
CA HIS A 105 -24.68 -1.92 23.68
C HIS A 105 -24.79 -2.53 25.08
N GLN A 106 -24.13 -1.97 26.10
CA GLN A 106 -24.22 -2.47 27.50
C GLN A 106 -25.15 -1.65 28.42
N LYS A 107 -26.01 -0.79 27.85
CA LYS A 107 -27.11 -0.16 28.61
C LYS A 107 -28.45 -0.59 28.05
N LYS A 108 -28.93 -1.75 28.48
CA LYS A 108 -30.37 -2.04 28.61
C LYS A 108 -30.60 -3.12 29.64
#